data_AF-A0ABD3MKJ0-F1
#
_entry.id   AF-A0ABD3MKJ0-F1
#
_cell.length_a   1.000
_cell.length_b   1.000
_cell.length_c   1.000
_cell.angle_alpha   90.00
_cell.angle_beta   90.00
_cell.angle_gamma   90.00
#
_symmetry.space_group_name_H-M   'P 1'
#
loop_
_entity.id
_entity.type
_entity.pdbx_description
1 polymer ?
#
loop_
_entity_poly.entity_id
_entity_poly.type
_entity_poly.pdbx_seq_one_letter_code
_entity_poly.pdbx_strand_id
1 'polypeptide(L)'
;MASDESTQPLPSVPDSISDVSAARTAATFQWSQVIELGYVESADGDGANVENEESVCFHCGKKACDDVDAVNSSRLLKCSRCQVASYCSRECQVANWKGGGGNGNIGHKFSCAAYKRVGNDMGIIYGDDKDTARQDILSRIRLYAYPFAICKTQRVGRGFLFLQSNSSLAVLSLPGPILSNGRRCKNQRSVLLHWLTMKEYDSEVCMDDFELAGVRKRLQEVVDNYDEKVEVPVLMRFRCGHVAVGSAPLVPDYNLCMVLGKDYEEVGDALQLNIDDM
;
A
#
# COMPACT_ATOMS: atom_id res chain seq x y z
N MET A 1 32.55 -37.80 55.89
CA MET A 1 31.73 -36.64 56.30
C MET A 1 31.39 -35.91 55.03
N ALA A 2 30.14 -36.07 54.58
CA ALA A 2 29.63 -35.53 53.34
C ALA A 2 29.27 -34.05 53.54
N SER A 3 29.61 -33.23 52.56
CA SER A 3 29.16 -31.85 52.43
C SER A 3 28.23 -31.77 51.22
N ASP A 4 26.99 -31.36 51.51
CA ASP A 4 25.86 -31.11 50.62
C ASP A 4 26.21 -30.13 49.49
N GLU A 5 25.88 -30.51 48.25
CA GLU A 5 25.81 -29.59 47.12
C GLU A 5 24.37 -29.56 46.59
N SER A 6 23.64 -28.53 47.04
CA SER A 6 22.25 -28.22 46.68
C SER A 6 22.12 -27.96 45.18
N THR A 7 21.58 -28.94 44.44
CA THR A 7 21.25 -28.79 43.02
C THR A 7 19.93 -28.02 42.89
N GLN A 8 19.97 -26.78 42.39
CA GLN A 8 18.77 -26.04 42.02
C GLN A 8 18.14 -26.64 40.75
N PRO A 9 16.80 -26.78 40.68
CA PRO A 9 16.15 -27.29 39.47
C PRO A 9 16.19 -26.24 38.36
N LEU A 10 16.55 -26.69 37.15
CA LEU A 10 16.50 -25.89 35.93
C LEU A 10 15.08 -25.37 35.68
N PRO A 11 14.92 -24.14 35.14
CA PRO A 11 13.61 -23.59 34.83
C PRO A 11 12.93 -24.47 33.76
N SER A 12 11.71 -24.89 34.07
CA SER A 12 10.85 -25.70 33.21
C SER A 12 10.52 -24.96 31.91
N VAL A 13 10.84 -25.58 30.78
CA VAL A 13 10.40 -25.14 29.45
C VAL A 13 8.88 -25.34 29.35
N PRO A 14 8.09 -24.33 28.93
CA PRO A 14 6.65 -24.50 28.78
C PRO A 14 6.34 -25.43 27.60
N ASP A 15 5.66 -26.54 27.90
CA ASP A 15 5.38 -27.66 26.98
C ASP A 15 4.14 -27.47 26.09
N SER A 16 3.66 -26.24 25.91
CA SER A 16 2.41 -26.04 25.17
C SER A 16 2.33 -24.70 24.44
N ILE A 17 2.17 -24.79 23.12
CA ILE A 17 1.91 -23.71 22.14
C ILE A 17 0.57 -22.98 22.40
N SER A 18 -0.17 -23.34 23.44
CA SER A 18 -1.47 -22.76 23.78
C SER A 18 -1.41 -21.43 24.53
N ASP A 19 -0.27 -21.02 25.08
CA ASP A 19 -0.14 -19.74 25.82
C ASP A 19 0.38 -18.56 24.98
N VAL A 20 0.54 -18.73 23.66
CA VAL A 20 0.84 -17.63 22.71
C VAL A 20 -0.46 -16.98 22.18
N SER A 21 -1.63 -17.36 22.70
CA SER A 21 -2.93 -16.84 22.25
C SER A 21 -3.38 -15.56 22.96
N ALA A 22 -2.55 -14.97 23.81
CA ALA A 22 -2.79 -13.63 24.36
C ALA A 22 -2.19 -12.57 23.42
N ALA A 23 -3.02 -12.10 22.49
CA ALA A 23 -2.86 -10.83 21.75
C ALA A 23 -1.60 -10.64 20.87
N ARG A 24 -1.46 -11.45 19.82
CA ARG A 24 -0.98 -10.89 18.54
C ARG A 24 -2.19 -10.33 17.80
N THR A 25 -2.69 -9.19 18.25
CA THR A 25 -3.44 -8.30 17.37
C THR A 25 -2.54 -8.12 16.16
N ALA A 26 -2.95 -8.58 14.98
CA ALA A 26 -2.21 -8.28 13.77
C ALA A 26 -1.89 -6.79 13.82
N ALA A 27 -0.62 -6.40 13.62
CA ALA A 27 -0.19 -5.01 13.67
C ALA A 27 -0.90 -4.24 12.55
N THR A 28 -2.15 -3.84 12.81
CA THR A 28 -3.06 -3.17 11.89
C THR A 28 -2.98 -1.69 12.12
N PHE A 29 -2.84 -0.96 11.03
CA PHE A 29 -2.85 0.49 10.99
C PHE A 29 -4.12 1.06 11.65
N GLN A 30 -3.96 2.12 12.42
CA GLN A 30 -5.06 2.82 13.06
C GLN A 30 -5.31 4.15 12.35
N TRP A 31 -6.36 4.22 11.55
CA TRP A 31 -6.76 5.44 10.86
C TRP A 31 -7.59 6.32 11.79
N SER A 32 -7.07 7.52 12.03
CA SER A 32 -7.60 8.51 12.95
C SER A 32 -8.56 9.49 12.29
N GLN A 33 -8.36 9.78 11.01
CA GLN A 33 -9.27 10.57 10.18
C GLN A 33 -9.00 10.22 8.71
N VAL A 34 -10.08 10.16 7.92
CA VAL A 34 -10.02 9.96 6.47
C VAL A 34 -10.96 10.98 5.84
N ILE A 35 -10.49 11.68 4.81
CA ILE A 35 -11.29 12.62 4.03
C ILE A 35 -11.03 12.41 2.54
N GLU A 36 -11.98 12.82 1.71
CA GLU A 36 -11.81 12.92 0.26
C GLU A 36 -11.80 14.40 -0.10
N LEU A 37 -10.71 14.85 -0.71
CA LEU A 37 -10.56 16.21 -1.20
C LEU A 37 -11.35 16.38 -2.51
N GLY A 38 -11.81 17.61 -2.76
CA GLY A 38 -12.69 17.93 -3.89
C GLY A 38 -11.98 18.00 -5.24
N TYR A 39 -10.89 17.26 -5.44
CA TYR A 39 -10.11 17.33 -6.66
C TYR A 39 -10.93 16.85 -7.86
N VAL A 40 -11.02 17.68 -8.88
CA VAL A 40 -11.56 17.28 -10.18
C VAL A 40 -10.60 16.26 -10.76
N GLU A 41 -11.07 15.04 -11.03
CA GLU A 41 -10.28 14.00 -11.69
C GLU A 41 -9.85 14.49 -13.08
N SER A 42 -8.71 15.17 -13.12
CA SER A 42 -8.14 15.65 -14.38
C SER A 42 -7.66 14.43 -15.16
N ALA A 43 -8.08 14.36 -16.42
CA ALA A 43 -7.99 13.23 -17.37
C ALA A 43 -6.59 12.60 -17.55
N ASP A 44 -5.55 13.19 -16.96
CA ASP A 44 -4.14 12.80 -17.07
C ASP A 44 -3.65 11.85 -15.96
N GLY A 45 -4.56 11.29 -15.14
CA GLY A 45 -4.22 10.30 -14.11
C GLY A 45 -4.34 8.87 -14.63
N ASP A 46 -3.46 7.95 -14.22
CA ASP A 46 -3.43 6.55 -14.69
C ASP A 46 -4.76 5.79 -14.52
N GLY A 47 -5.67 6.25 -13.66
CA GLY A 47 -7.00 5.67 -13.45
C GLY A 47 -8.16 6.39 -14.14
N ALA A 48 -8.00 7.66 -14.56
CA ALA A 48 -9.11 8.55 -14.93
C ALA A 48 -9.69 8.29 -16.35
N ASN A 49 -9.09 7.41 -17.14
CA ASN A 49 -9.50 7.14 -18.52
C ASN A 49 -9.62 5.64 -18.85
N VAL A 50 -9.70 4.78 -17.84
CA VAL A 50 -9.85 3.33 -18.06
C VAL A 50 -11.18 3.00 -18.77
N GLU A 51 -12.21 3.82 -18.60
CA GLU A 51 -13.52 3.67 -19.25
C GLU A 51 -13.46 3.85 -20.77
N ASN A 52 -12.54 4.67 -21.29
CA ASN A 52 -12.40 4.97 -22.71
C ASN A 52 -11.42 4.04 -23.44
N GLU A 53 -10.63 3.26 -22.71
CA GLU A 53 -9.67 2.32 -23.30
C GLU A 53 -10.23 0.90 -23.36
N GLU A 54 -10.24 0.33 -24.57
CA GLU A 54 -10.69 -1.04 -24.79
C GLU A 54 -9.96 -2.05 -23.91
N SER A 55 -10.75 -2.90 -23.25
CA SER A 55 -10.27 -4.01 -22.45
C SER A 55 -9.49 -5.03 -23.28
N VAL A 56 -8.42 -5.55 -22.69
CA VAL A 56 -7.57 -6.58 -23.28
C VAL A 56 -7.46 -7.79 -22.37
N CYS A 57 -7.14 -8.94 -22.96
CA CYS A 57 -6.89 -10.16 -22.22
C CYS A 57 -5.72 -9.98 -21.24
N PHE A 58 -5.96 -10.26 -19.96
CA PHE A 58 -4.96 -10.15 -18.88
C PHE A 58 -3.77 -11.10 -19.05
N HIS A 59 -3.90 -12.14 -19.88
CA HIS A 59 -2.80 -13.06 -20.17
C HIS A 59 -1.97 -12.66 -21.38
N CYS A 60 -2.63 -12.43 -22.53
CA CYS A 60 -1.95 -12.28 -23.82
C CYS A 60 -2.04 -10.87 -24.42
N GLY A 61 -2.71 -9.92 -23.76
CA GLY A 61 -2.82 -8.53 -24.19
C GLY A 61 -3.68 -8.30 -25.44
N LYS A 62 -4.28 -9.36 -26.02
CA LYS A 62 -5.16 -9.23 -27.20
C LYS A 62 -6.49 -8.60 -26.82
N LYS A 63 -6.99 -7.71 -27.66
CA LYS A 63 -8.36 -7.18 -27.63
C LYS A 63 -9.37 -8.31 -27.92
N ALA A 64 -10.66 -8.03 -27.69
CA ALA A 64 -11.71 -8.86 -28.29
C ALA A 64 -11.54 -8.86 -29.81
N CYS A 65 -11.81 -9.99 -30.48
CA CYS A 65 -11.76 -10.03 -31.94
C CYS A 65 -12.98 -9.30 -32.51
N ASP A 66 -12.73 -8.25 -33.31
CA ASP A 66 -13.76 -7.47 -34.00
C ASP A 66 -14.25 -8.13 -35.30
N ASP A 67 -13.93 -9.41 -35.53
CA ASP A 67 -14.28 -10.11 -36.77
C ASP A 67 -15.80 -10.34 -36.84
N VAL A 68 -16.47 -9.49 -37.60
CA VAL A 68 -17.94 -9.42 -37.76
C VAL A 68 -18.49 -10.63 -38.53
N ASP A 69 -17.64 -11.32 -39.28
CA ASP A 69 -18.00 -12.50 -40.10
C ASP A 69 -17.66 -13.84 -39.43
N ALA A 70 -17.03 -13.80 -38.25
CA ALA A 70 -16.89 -14.99 -37.42
C ALA A 70 -18.19 -15.20 -36.63
N VAL A 71 -18.85 -16.34 -36.84
CA VAL A 71 -20.03 -16.84 -36.07
C VAL A 71 -19.81 -16.83 -34.54
N ASN A 72 -18.59 -16.54 -34.07
CA ASN A 72 -18.22 -16.28 -32.68
C ASN A 72 -17.40 -14.99 -32.56
N SER A 73 -18.04 -13.81 -32.62
CA SER A 73 -17.48 -12.56 -32.07
C SER A 73 -17.29 -12.74 -30.55
N SER A 74 -16.14 -13.25 -30.13
CA SER A 74 -15.93 -13.67 -28.74
C SER A 74 -15.59 -12.45 -27.88
N ARG A 75 -16.61 -11.92 -27.20
CA ARG A 75 -16.44 -11.04 -26.03
C ARG A 75 -15.46 -11.69 -25.04
N LEU A 76 -14.58 -10.90 -24.45
CA LEU A 76 -13.65 -11.41 -23.43
C LEU A 76 -14.42 -11.99 -22.24
N LEU A 77 -14.02 -13.19 -21.81
CA LEU A 77 -14.58 -13.88 -20.66
C LEU A 77 -14.07 -13.22 -19.38
N LYS A 78 -14.96 -12.85 -18.46
CA LYS A 78 -14.58 -12.28 -17.17
C LYS A 78 -14.31 -13.36 -16.13
N CYS A 79 -13.35 -13.11 -15.24
CA CYS A 79 -13.13 -13.94 -14.07
C CYS A 79 -14.38 -13.94 -13.18
N SER A 80 -14.92 -15.12 -12.89
CA SER A 80 -16.15 -15.25 -12.12
C SER A 80 -16.07 -14.72 -10.67
N ARG A 81 -14.86 -14.58 -10.12
CA ARG A 81 -14.63 -14.13 -8.74
C ARG A 81 -14.57 -12.62 -8.60
N CYS A 82 -13.75 -11.95 -9.40
CA CYS A 82 -13.59 -10.50 -9.32
C CYS A 82 -14.48 -9.74 -10.30
N GLN A 83 -14.97 -10.37 -11.39
CA GLN A 83 -15.75 -9.73 -12.44
C GLN A 83 -15.03 -8.55 -13.14
N VAL A 84 -13.70 -8.52 -13.05
CA VAL A 84 -12.84 -7.47 -13.64
C VAL A 84 -11.90 -8.08 -14.67
N ALA A 85 -10.98 -8.96 -14.23
CA ALA A 85 -10.00 -9.55 -15.13
C ALA A 85 -10.67 -10.28 -16.30
N SER A 86 -10.24 -9.96 -17.51
CA SER A 86 -10.84 -10.43 -18.76
C SER A 86 -9.87 -11.31 -19.54
N TYR A 87 -10.39 -12.30 -20.25
CA TYR A 87 -9.60 -13.33 -20.93
C TYR A 87 -10.17 -13.71 -22.28
N CYS A 88 -9.26 -14.03 -23.19
CA CYS A 88 -9.60 -14.55 -24.51
C CYS A 88 -10.35 -15.90 -24.43
N SER A 89 -9.98 -16.71 -23.43
CA SER A 89 -10.42 -18.09 -23.30
C SER A 89 -10.14 -18.60 -21.87
N ARG A 90 -10.62 -19.80 -21.56
CA ARG A 90 -10.32 -20.47 -20.29
C ARG A 90 -8.84 -20.80 -20.15
N GLU A 91 -8.16 -21.13 -21.23
CA GLU A 91 -6.72 -21.41 -21.27
C GLU A 91 -5.92 -20.16 -20.88
N CYS A 92 -6.26 -19.00 -21.47
CA CYS A 92 -5.73 -17.69 -21.10
C CYS A 92 -5.90 -17.43 -19.58
N GLN A 93 -7.09 -17.73 -19.03
CA GLN A 93 -7.37 -17.55 -17.59
C GLN A 93 -6.53 -18.48 -16.71
N VAL A 94 -6.42 -19.77 -17.05
CA VAL A 94 -5.64 -20.75 -16.27
C VAL A 94 -4.15 -20.43 -16.31
N ALA A 95 -3.62 -20.02 -17.46
CA ALA A 95 -2.22 -19.64 -17.60
C ALA A 95 -1.86 -18.42 -16.74
N ASN A 96 -2.74 -17.41 -16.69
CA ASN A 96 -2.55 -16.24 -15.83
C ASN A 96 -2.85 -16.53 -14.34
N TRP A 97 -3.67 -17.53 -14.01
CA TRP A 97 -4.13 -17.81 -12.64
C TRP A 97 -2.98 -17.94 -11.64
N LYS A 98 -2.01 -18.83 -11.91
CA LYS A 98 -0.82 -18.96 -11.07
C LYS A 98 0.33 -18.06 -11.49
N GLY A 99 0.32 -17.57 -12.74
CA GLY A 99 1.28 -16.62 -13.32
C GLY A 99 2.71 -16.81 -12.84
N GLY A 100 3.45 -17.67 -13.53
CA GLY A 100 4.89 -17.87 -13.34
C GLY A 100 5.54 -18.20 -14.67
N GLY A 101 5.44 -17.29 -15.64
CA GLY A 101 6.17 -17.36 -16.90
C GLY A 101 7.33 -16.38 -16.88
N GLY A 102 8.41 -16.70 -16.17
CA GLY A 102 9.78 -16.13 -16.30
C GLY A 102 10.01 -14.62 -16.09
N ASN A 103 8.99 -13.77 -16.18
CA ASN A 103 9.13 -12.32 -16.37
C ASN A 103 8.63 -11.49 -15.17
N GLY A 104 8.58 -12.07 -13.95
CA GLY A 104 8.22 -11.30 -12.73
C GLY A 104 6.75 -10.91 -12.57
N ASN A 105 5.83 -11.40 -13.41
CA ASN A 105 4.40 -11.06 -13.30
C ASN A 105 3.69 -11.85 -12.18
N ILE A 106 3.02 -11.15 -11.26
CA ILE A 106 2.16 -11.73 -10.21
C ILE A 106 0.93 -12.37 -10.84
N GLY A 107 0.73 -13.68 -10.61
CA GLY A 107 -0.46 -14.40 -11.10
C GLY A 107 -1.79 -13.89 -10.52
N HIS A 108 -2.87 -13.97 -11.31
CA HIS A 108 -4.17 -13.42 -10.92
C HIS A 108 -4.72 -13.98 -9.62
N LYS A 109 -4.36 -15.21 -9.21
CA LYS A 109 -4.77 -15.77 -7.92
C LYS A 109 -4.45 -14.81 -6.75
N PHE A 110 -3.31 -14.12 -6.80
CA PHE A 110 -2.85 -13.22 -5.75
C PHE A 110 -3.36 -11.78 -5.91
N SER A 111 -3.77 -11.38 -7.11
CA SER A 111 -4.31 -10.05 -7.39
C SER A 111 -5.84 -10.00 -7.53
N CYS A 112 -6.52 -11.15 -7.53
CA CYS A 112 -7.97 -11.26 -7.72
C CYS A 112 -8.77 -10.43 -6.71
N ALA A 113 -8.37 -10.46 -5.43
CA ALA A 113 -9.02 -9.68 -4.38
C ALA A 113 -8.85 -8.16 -4.60
N ALA A 114 -7.64 -7.73 -4.97
CA ALA A 114 -7.37 -6.32 -5.28
C ALA A 114 -8.20 -5.84 -6.49
N TYR A 115 -8.32 -6.66 -7.55
CA TYR A 115 -9.17 -6.32 -8.69
C TYR A 115 -10.65 -6.26 -8.32
N LYS A 116 -11.14 -7.17 -7.47
CA LYS A 116 -12.52 -7.13 -6.99
C LYS A 116 -12.81 -5.82 -6.27
N ARG A 117 -11.86 -5.35 -5.46
CA ARG A 117 -11.94 -4.11 -4.70
C ARG A 117 -12.00 -2.86 -5.59
N VAL A 118 -11.16 -2.78 -6.62
CA VAL A 118 -11.08 -1.57 -7.49
C VAL A 118 -12.12 -1.54 -8.61
N GLY A 119 -12.87 -2.62 -8.82
CA GLY A 119 -13.91 -2.67 -9.85
C GLY A 119 -13.38 -2.52 -11.28
N ASN A 120 -14.31 -2.31 -12.22
CA ASN A 120 -13.99 -2.12 -13.64
C ASN A 120 -13.60 -0.66 -13.94
N ASP A 121 -14.07 0.26 -13.11
CA ASP A 121 -13.95 1.72 -13.17
C ASP A 121 -12.69 2.25 -12.47
N MET A 122 -11.86 1.37 -11.90
CA MET A 122 -10.71 1.78 -11.08
C MET A 122 -11.11 2.65 -9.87
N GLY A 123 -12.32 2.47 -9.36
CA GLY A 123 -12.85 3.14 -8.18
C GLY A 123 -12.90 2.22 -6.96
N ILE A 124 -12.52 2.72 -5.78
CA ILE A 124 -12.79 2.01 -4.52
C ILE A 124 -13.96 2.71 -3.83
N ILE A 125 -15.11 2.03 -3.80
CA ILE A 125 -16.36 2.61 -3.29
C ILE A 125 -16.47 2.45 -1.77
N TYR A 126 -16.14 1.28 -1.23
CA TYR A 126 -16.39 0.94 0.18
C TYR A 126 -15.24 1.35 1.11
N GLY A 127 -15.57 1.80 2.32
CA GLY A 127 -14.60 2.25 3.34
C GLY A 127 -13.56 1.18 3.70
N ASP A 128 -14.03 -0.02 4.07
CA ASP A 128 -13.19 -1.16 4.47
C ASP A 128 -12.21 -1.59 3.36
N ASP A 129 -12.64 -1.46 2.11
CA ASP A 129 -11.81 -1.70 0.95
C ASP A 129 -10.71 -0.63 0.83
N LYS A 130 -11.03 0.64 1.08
CA LYS A 130 -10.02 1.70 1.15
C LYS A 130 -9.04 1.47 2.31
N ASP A 131 -9.52 1.00 3.47
CA ASP A 131 -8.66 0.59 4.60
C ASP A 131 -7.67 -0.48 4.18
N THR A 132 -8.17 -1.54 3.54
CA THR A 132 -7.34 -2.64 3.01
C THR A 132 -6.34 -2.12 1.98
N ALA A 133 -6.75 -1.22 1.08
CA ALA A 133 -5.86 -0.61 0.09
C ALA A 133 -4.72 0.18 0.74
N ARG A 134 -5.00 1.01 1.76
CA ARG A 134 -3.96 1.75 2.49
C ARG A 134 -3.01 0.81 3.20
N GLN A 135 -3.54 -0.22 3.86
CA GLN A 135 -2.74 -1.24 4.55
C GLN A 135 -1.84 -2.00 3.57
N ASP A 136 -2.36 -2.39 2.40
CA ASP A 136 -1.58 -3.05 1.36
C ASP A 136 -0.42 -2.18 0.87
N ILE A 137 -0.64 -0.87 0.69
CA ILE A 137 0.39 0.08 0.25
C ILE A 137 1.50 0.21 1.29
N LEU A 138 1.15 0.49 2.56
CA LEU A 138 2.15 0.61 3.63
C LEU A 138 2.91 -0.69 3.85
N SER A 139 2.22 -1.82 3.80
CA SER A 139 2.86 -3.13 4.00
C SER A 139 3.95 -3.43 2.98
N ARG A 140 3.84 -2.92 1.76
CA ARG A 140 4.85 -3.08 0.70
C ARG A 140 6.08 -2.21 0.92
N ILE A 141 5.88 -0.98 1.41
CA ILE A 141 6.97 -0.01 1.52
C ILE A 141 7.60 0.05 2.91
N ARG A 142 7.01 -0.58 3.93
CA ARG A 142 7.41 -0.43 5.34
C ARG A 142 8.88 -0.71 5.64
N LEU A 143 9.50 -1.64 4.91
CA LEU A 143 10.93 -1.96 5.07
C LEU A 143 11.86 -0.83 4.62
N TYR A 144 11.35 0.15 3.87
CA TYR A 144 12.07 1.34 3.44
C TYR A 144 11.55 2.59 4.16
N ALA A 145 10.23 2.72 4.26
CA ALA A 145 9.55 3.87 4.82
C ALA A 145 9.83 4.05 6.32
N TYR A 146 9.87 2.97 7.09
CA TYR A 146 10.06 3.07 8.54
C TYR A 146 11.51 3.31 8.95
N PRO A 147 12.52 2.61 8.37
CA PRO A 147 13.91 3.00 8.59
C PRO A 147 14.19 4.45 8.21
N PHE A 148 13.64 4.93 7.09
CA PHE A 148 13.70 6.34 6.71
C PHE A 148 13.08 7.26 7.78
N ALA A 149 11.86 6.97 8.23
CA ALA A 149 11.17 7.76 9.27
C ALA A 149 11.95 7.79 10.58
N ILE A 150 12.47 6.65 11.04
CA ILE A 150 13.27 6.56 12.27
C ILE A 150 14.57 7.35 12.13
N CYS A 151 15.31 7.20 11.02
CA CYS A 151 16.51 7.98 10.75
C CYS A 151 16.23 9.50 10.81
N LYS A 152 15.14 9.94 10.17
CA LYS A 152 14.75 11.36 10.17
C LYS A 152 14.28 11.85 11.54
N THR A 153 13.57 11.01 12.30
CA THR A 153 13.17 11.33 13.69
C THR A 153 14.38 11.65 14.55
N GLN A 154 15.49 10.93 14.39
CA GLN A 154 16.70 11.17 15.18
C GLN A 154 17.43 12.46 14.83
N ARG A 155 17.30 12.95 13.60
CA ARG A 155 18.03 14.11 13.10
C ARG A 155 17.22 15.40 13.18
N VAL A 156 15.95 15.32 12.84
CA VAL A 156 15.02 16.46 12.77
C VAL A 156 14.19 16.55 14.05
N GLY A 157 13.92 15.43 14.71
CA GLY A 157 13.05 15.34 15.87
C GLY A 157 11.64 14.87 15.51
N ARG A 158 10.73 15.10 16.45
CA ARG A 158 9.35 14.59 16.40
C ARG A 158 8.61 15.15 15.19
N GLY A 159 8.01 14.25 14.42
CA GLY A 159 7.25 14.57 13.21
C GLY A 159 6.37 13.40 12.78
N PHE A 160 6.07 13.37 11.49
CA PHE A 160 5.27 12.32 10.86
C PHE A 160 5.80 11.99 9.46
N LEU A 161 5.50 10.78 9.00
CA LEU A 161 5.76 10.35 7.63
C LEU A 161 4.64 10.85 6.72
N PHE A 162 4.96 11.76 5.81
CA PHE A 162 4.05 12.19 4.76
C PHE A 162 4.28 11.37 3.50
N LEU A 163 3.29 10.56 3.13
CA LEU A 163 3.28 9.75 1.93
C LEU A 163 2.41 10.40 0.85
N GLN A 164 3.02 10.71 -0.28
CA GLN A 164 2.34 11.31 -1.42
C GLN A 164 2.47 10.44 -2.66
N SER A 165 1.46 10.46 -3.53
CA SER A 165 1.58 9.88 -4.86
C SER A 165 0.73 10.61 -5.90
N ASN A 166 1.24 10.64 -7.12
CA ASN A 166 0.52 11.06 -8.32
C ASN A 166 -0.37 9.94 -8.89
N SER A 167 -0.35 8.74 -8.31
CA SER A 167 -1.32 7.69 -8.60
C SER A 167 -2.52 7.77 -7.63
N SER A 168 -3.68 7.27 -8.07
CA SER A 168 -4.84 7.14 -7.18
C SER A 168 -4.64 6.00 -6.18
N LEU A 169 -5.42 6.01 -5.09
CA LEU A 169 -5.45 4.92 -4.11
C LEU A 169 -5.73 3.58 -4.82
N ALA A 170 -6.67 3.56 -5.77
CA ALA A 170 -7.03 2.36 -6.52
C ALA A 170 -5.84 1.81 -7.32
N VAL A 171 -5.14 2.65 -8.09
CA VAL A 171 -3.98 2.27 -8.91
C VAL A 171 -2.84 1.71 -8.05
N LEU A 172 -2.56 2.35 -6.90
CA LEU A 172 -1.51 1.86 -6.00
C LEU A 172 -1.92 0.60 -5.24
N SER A 173 -3.21 0.41 -4.98
CA SER A 173 -3.71 -0.78 -4.28
C SER A 173 -3.52 -2.06 -5.10
N LEU A 174 -3.36 -1.97 -6.42
CA LEU A 174 -3.11 -3.13 -7.27
C LEU A 174 -1.71 -3.72 -7.02
N PRO A 175 -1.53 -5.05 -6.98
CA PRO A 175 -0.21 -5.66 -6.74
C PRO A 175 0.82 -5.40 -7.84
N GLY A 176 0.38 -5.25 -9.09
CA GLY A 176 1.23 -4.95 -10.23
C GLY A 176 0.67 -3.81 -11.08
N PRO A 177 1.42 -3.34 -12.08
CA PRO A 177 1.08 -2.16 -12.86
C PRO A 177 0.08 -2.47 -13.98
N ILE A 178 -0.89 -3.35 -13.75
CA ILE A 178 -1.91 -3.76 -14.73
C ILE A 178 -3.27 -3.26 -14.24
N LEU A 179 -3.90 -2.36 -14.99
CA LEU A 179 -5.19 -1.73 -14.68
C LEU A 179 -6.36 -2.72 -14.89
N SER A 180 -7.56 -2.32 -14.49
CA SER A 180 -8.78 -3.15 -14.60
C SER A 180 -9.17 -3.51 -16.04
N ASN A 181 -8.73 -2.74 -17.03
CA ASN A 181 -8.91 -3.06 -18.46
C ASN A 181 -7.82 -4.03 -19.00
N GLY A 182 -6.89 -4.49 -18.17
CA GLY A 182 -5.82 -5.41 -18.55
C GLY A 182 -4.59 -4.75 -19.18
N ARG A 183 -4.60 -3.42 -19.32
CA ARG A 183 -3.46 -2.65 -19.84
C ARG A 183 -2.50 -2.27 -18.73
N ARG A 184 -1.24 -2.02 -19.10
CA ARG A 184 -0.22 -1.55 -18.15
C ARG A 184 -0.44 -0.07 -17.84
N CYS A 185 -0.15 0.36 -16.61
CA CYS A 185 -0.09 1.78 -16.24
C CYS A 185 0.84 2.52 -17.22
N LYS A 186 0.44 3.73 -17.63
CA LYS A 186 1.26 4.55 -18.53
C LYS A 186 2.46 5.13 -17.79
N ASN A 187 2.25 5.54 -16.55
CA ASN A 187 3.31 6.09 -15.70
C ASN A 187 3.82 5.05 -14.69
N GLN A 188 5.08 5.25 -14.26
CA GLN A 188 5.68 4.48 -13.18
C GLN A 188 4.94 4.77 -11.87
N ARG A 189 4.45 3.72 -11.20
CA ARG A 189 3.83 3.87 -9.88
C ARG A 189 4.92 4.14 -8.86
N SER A 190 4.78 5.24 -8.14
CA SER A 190 5.73 5.64 -7.10
C SER A 190 5.04 6.30 -5.93
N VAL A 191 5.69 6.25 -4.77
CA VAL A 191 5.34 7.06 -3.60
C VAL A 191 6.52 7.93 -3.24
N LEU A 192 6.23 9.17 -2.87
CA LEU A 192 7.18 10.12 -2.32
C LEU A 192 6.98 10.18 -0.82
N LEU A 193 8.07 10.00 -0.08
CA LEU A 193 8.08 10.00 1.37
C LEU A 193 8.83 11.24 1.87
N HIS A 194 8.18 12.02 2.71
CA HIS A 194 8.81 13.11 3.46
C HIS A 194 8.68 12.83 4.95
N TRP A 195 9.68 13.25 5.73
CA TRP A 195 9.52 13.39 7.17
C TRP A 195 9.32 14.86 7.48
N LEU A 196 8.15 15.20 8.03
CA LEU A 196 7.80 16.59 8.30
C LEU A 196 7.50 16.80 9.78
N THR A 197 7.90 17.96 10.27
CA THR A 197 7.41 18.52 11.52
C THR A 197 6.05 19.16 11.31
N MET A 198 5.30 19.37 12.39
CA MET A 198 4.03 20.12 12.32
C MET A 198 4.22 21.57 11.86
N LYS A 199 5.41 22.15 12.09
CA LYS A 199 5.74 23.50 11.62
C LYS A 199 5.85 23.54 10.09
N GLU A 200 6.61 22.62 9.49
CA GLU A 200 6.75 22.52 8.02
C GLU A 200 5.40 22.19 7.37
N TYR A 201 4.60 21.34 8.01
CA TYR A 201 3.24 21.05 7.54
C TYR A 201 2.38 22.31 7.46
N ASP A 202 2.39 23.14 8.51
CA ASP A 202 1.60 24.37 8.57
C ASP A 202 2.14 25.42 7.57
N SER A 203 3.46 25.57 7.42
CA SER A 203 4.08 26.65 6.63
C SER A 203 4.30 26.34 5.15
N GLU A 204 4.38 25.05 4.77
CA GLU A 204 4.67 24.63 3.40
C GLU A 204 3.47 23.88 2.83
N VAL A 205 3.09 22.77 3.44
CA VAL A 205 2.07 21.87 2.88
C VAL A 205 0.68 22.50 2.88
N CYS A 206 0.24 23.09 3.99
CA CYS A 206 -1.07 23.73 4.08
C CYS A 206 -1.14 25.09 3.34
N MET A 207 0.01 25.73 3.12
CA MET A 207 0.09 26.95 2.33
C MET A 207 -0.07 26.66 0.84
N ASP A 208 0.50 25.55 0.37
CA ASP A 208 0.37 25.10 -1.01
C ASP A 208 -1.00 24.46 -1.30
N ASP A 209 -1.55 23.73 -0.33
CA ASP A 209 -2.87 23.10 -0.41
C ASP A 209 -3.67 23.30 0.89
N PHE A 210 -4.53 24.33 0.87
CA PHE A 210 -5.33 24.71 2.03
C PHE A 210 -6.34 23.62 2.44
N GLU A 211 -6.73 22.69 1.55
CA GLU A 211 -7.68 21.64 1.90
C GLU A 211 -7.07 20.66 2.93
N LEU A 212 -5.74 20.52 2.95
CA LEU A 212 -5.01 19.71 3.92
C LEU A 212 -5.07 20.30 5.34
N ALA A 213 -5.41 21.57 5.51
CA ALA A 213 -5.71 22.14 6.82
C ALA A 213 -6.86 21.38 7.53
N GLY A 214 -7.75 20.72 6.77
CA GLY A 214 -8.88 19.94 7.29
C GLY A 214 -8.50 18.73 8.16
N VAL A 215 -7.27 18.22 8.04
CA VAL A 215 -6.76 17.10 8.87
C VAL A 215 -5.72 17.53 9.91
N ARG A 216 -5.32 18.82 9.90
CA ARG A 216 -4.23 19.37 10.71
C ARG A 216 -4.40 19.09 12.21
N LYS A 217 -5.62 19.30 12.74
CA LYS A 217 -5.91 19.06 14.16
C LYS A 217 -5.68 17.59 14.53
N ARG A 218 -6.19 16.66 13.73
CA ARG A 218 -6.06 15.23 14.02
C ARG A 218 -4.63 14.76 13.86
N LEU A 219 -3.91 15.26 12.86
CA LEU A 219 -2.50 14.97 12.67
C LEU A 219 -1.65 15.41 13.86
N GLN A 220 -1.88 16.62 14.37
CA GLN A 220 -1.22 17.10 15.58
C GLN A 220 -1.49 16.17 16.77
N GLU A 221 -2.75 15.78 16.99
CA GLU A 221 -3.10 14.84 18.07
C GLU A 221 -2.36 13.50 17.93
N VAL A 222 -2.18 12.97 16.72
CA VAL A 222 -1.42 11.73 16.51
C VAL A 222 0.08 11.95 16.80
N VAL A 223 0.66 13.05 16.30
CA VAL A 223 2.08 13.39 16.48
C VAL A 223 2.44 13.67 17.95
N ASP A 224 1.53 14.25 18.72
CA ASP A 224 1.79 14.56 20.14
C ASP A 224 1.80 13.31 21.02
N ASN A 225 1.05 12.26 20.63
CA ASN A 225 0.74 11.14 21.52
C ASN A 225 1.40 9.80 21.14
N TYR A 226 2.06 9.69 19.98
CA TYR A 226 2.66 8.42 19.56
C TYR A 226 3.92 8.03 20.35
N ASP A 227 4.20 6.73 20.43
CA ASP A 227 5.48 6.19 20.90
C ASP A 227 6.40 5.86 19.70
N GLU A 228 7.50 6.61 19.56
CA GLU A 228 8.47 6.47 18.48
C GLU A 228 9.14 5.08 18.39
N LYS A 229 9.08 4.27 19.47
CA LYS A 229 9.62 2.91 19.49
C LYS A 229 8.62 1.85 19.05
N VAL A 230 7.33 2.21 18.95
CA VAL A 230 6.24 1.27 18.70
C VAL A 230 5.52 1.59 17.40
N GLU A 231 5.44 2.85 17.02
CA GLU A 231 4.64 3.30 15.88
C GLU A 231 5.19 4.58 15.23
N VAL A 232 4.69 4.85 14.03
CA VAL A 232 5.01 6.03 13.22
C VAL A 232 3.70 6.72 12.82
N PRO A 233 3.54 8.03 13.11
CA PRO A 233 2.46 8.82 12.55
C PRO A 233 2.57 8.90 11.03
N VAL A 234 1.46 8.68 10.33
CA VAL A 234 1.40 8.71 8.87
C VAL A 234 0.31 9.65 8.41
N LEU A 235 0.65 10.52 7.47
CA LEU A 235 -0.28 11.24 6.61
C LEU A 235 -0.14 10.67 5.19
N MET A 236 -1.24 10.29 4.57
CA MET A 236 -1.29 9.89 3.17
C MET A 236 -2.06 10.89 2.34
N ARG A 237 -1.59 11.18 1.14
CA ARG A 237 -2.32 11.94 0.12
C ARG A 237 -2.10 11.33 -1.26
N PHE A 238 -3.19 10.92 -1.90
CA PHE A 238 -3.17 10.38 -3.26
C PHE A 238 -3.81 11.34 -4.26
N ARG A 239 -3.54 11.12 -5.56
CA ARG A 239 -4.06 11.98 -6.63
C ARG A 239 -5.58 12.08 -6.68
N CYS A 240 -6.30 11.03 -6.29
CA CYS A 240 -7.77 11.01 -6.30
C CYS A 240 -8.39 11.81 -5.13
N GLY A 241 -7.62 12.65 -4.44
CA GLY A 241 -8.09 13.42 -3.29
C GLY A 241 -8.15 12.61 -1.99
N HIS A 242 -7.81 11.32 -2.03
CA HIS A 242 -7.87 10.49 -0.83
C HIS A 242 -6.78 10.89 0.16
N VAL A 243 -7.20 11.31 1.35
CA VAL A 243 -6.32 11.70 2.45
C VAL A 243 -6.64 10.87 3.70
N ALA A 244 -5.60 10.37 4.35
CA ALA A 244 -5.74 9.60 5.58
C ALA A 244 -4.65 9.94 6.59
N VAL A 245 -5.05 10.14 7.84
CA VAL A 245 -4.16 10.36 8.98
C VAL A 245 -4.30 9.19 9.93
N GLY A 246 -3.19 8.66 10.44
CA GLY A 246 -3.21 7.54 11.37
C GLY A 246 -1.86 7.22 11.98
N SER A 247 -1.83 6.15 12.77
CA SER A 247 -0.61 5.55 13.30
C SER A 247 -0.34 4.20 12.66
N ALA A 248 0.91 3.99 12.27
CA ALA A 248 1.41 2.75 11.70
C ALA A 248 2.28 2.02 12.71
N PRO A 249 1.96 0.77 13.08
CA PRO A 249 2.84 0.00 13.94
C PRO A 249 4.17 -0.27 13.25
N LEU A 250 5.25 -0.14 14.01
CA LEU A 250 6.61 -0.23 13.52
C LEU A 250 6.96 -1.70 13.22
N VAL A 251 6.88 -2.07 11.95
CA VAL A 251 7.26 -3.40 11.44
C VAL A 251 8.16 -3.20 10.23
N PRO A 252 9.48 -3.50 10.31
CA PRO A 252 10.17 -4.18 11.41
C PRO A 252 10.28 -3.30 12.66
N ASP A 253 10.67 -3.89 13.80
CA ASP A 253 10.77 -3.16 15.06
C ASP A 253 11.79 -2.01 15.03
N TYR A 254 11.77 -1.19 16.09
CA TYR A 254 12.60 0.00 16.22
C TYR A 254 14.10 -0.26 16.05
N ASN A 255 14.62 -1.32 16.67
CA ASN A 255 16.06 -1.59 16.64
C ASN A 255 16.51 -1.99 15.23
N LEU A 256 15.69 -2.75 14.51
CA LEU A 256 15.99 -3.08 13.13
C LEU A 256 15.83 -1.83 12.22
N CYS A 257 14.80 -1.02 12.42
CA CYS A 257 14.65 0.26 11.71
C CYS A 257 15.83 1.21 11.95
N MET A 258 16.37 1.24 13.17
CA MET A 258 17.56 1.99 13.54
C MET A 258 18.81 1.55 12.77
N VAL A 259 18.99 0.23 12.61
CA VAL A 259 20.14 -0.31 11.86
C VAL A 259 20.00 0.00 10.37
N LEU A 260 18.84 -0.27 9.79
CA LEU A 260 18.56 0.01 8.38
C LEU A 260 18.50 1.52 8.07
N GLY A 261 18.16 2.33 9.07
CA GLY A 261 18.06 3.78 8.99
C GLY A 261 19.38 4.47 8.63
N LYS A 262 20.51 3.81 8.89
CA LYS A 262 21.85 4.32 8.56
C LYS A 262 22.04 4.56 7.07
N ASP A 263 21.40 3.74 6.23
CA ASP A 263 21.46 3.89 4.77
C ASP A 263 20.75 5.17 4.28
N TYR A 264 19.98 5.83 5.15
CA TYR A 264 19.24 7.05 4.86
C TYR A 264 19.88 8.32 5.45
N GLU A 265 21.06 8.23 6.07
CA GLU A 265 21.77 9.39 6.64
C GLU A 265 22.20 10.42 5.57
N GLU A 266 22.45 9.97 4.34
CA GLU A 266 22.81 10.89 3.24
C GLU A 266 21.61 11.24 2.35
N VAL A 267 20.47 10.57 2.56
CA VAL A 267 19.25 10.87 1.81
C VAL A 267 18.70 12.22 2.28
N GLY A 268 18.38 13.09 1.32
CA GLY A 268 17.80 14.40 1.56
C GLY A 268 16.41 14.34 2.19
N ASP A 269 15.63 15.42 2.10
CA ASP A 269 14.37 15.54 2.83
C ASP A 269 13.25 14.63 2.28
N ALA A 270 13.43 14.13 1.06
CA ALA A 270 12.50 13.29 0.34
C ALA A 270 13.13 11.95 -0.10
N LEU A 271 12.34 10.88 -0.05
CA LEU A 271 12.67 9.56 -0.60
C LEU A 271 11.57 9.12 -1.56
N GLN A 272 11.91 8.89 -2.82
CA GLN A 272 11.00 8.30 -3.79
C GLN A 272 11.19 6.78 -3.85
N LEU A 273 10.08 6.04 -3.75
CA LEU A 273 10.05 4.59 -3.92
C LEU A 273 9.23 4.25 -5.17
N ASN A 274 9.85 3.54 -6.12
CA ASN A 274 9.16 3.00 -7.28
C ASN A 274 8.51 1.66 -6.90
N ILE A 275 7.19 1.58 -6.90
CA ILE A 275 6.47 0.45 -6.31
C ILE A 275 6.64 -0.84 -7.13
N ASP A 276 6.87 -0.72 -8.43
CA ASP A 276 7.02 -1.87 -9.33
C ASP A 276 8.45 -2.43 -9.39
N ASP A 277 9.43 -1.76 -8.76
CA ASP A 277 10.84 -2.14 -8.77
C ASP A 277 11.31 -2.80 -7.45
N MET A 278 10.43 -2.87 -6.44
CA MET A 278 10.70 -3.46 -5.12
C MET A 278 10.29 -4.94 -5.07
#